data_AF-A0A967VPT1-F1
#
_entry.id   AF-A0A967VPT1-F1
#
_cell.length_a   1.000
_cell.length_b   1.000
_cell.length_c   1.000
_cell.angle_alpha   90.00
_cell.angle_beta   90.00
_cell.angle_gamma   90.00
#
_symmetry.space_group_name_H-M   'P 1'
#
loop_
_entity.id
_entity.type
_entity.pdbx_description
1 polymer ?
#
loop_
_entity_poly.entity_id
_entity_poly.type
_entity_poly.pdbx_seq_one_letter_code
_entity_poly.pdbx_strand_id
1 'polypeptide(L)'
;MRINRSVGLQPVGLAATDIMMGLQTGMIDAMATTPLAALAFQWFRLTGYQLDPGVAPLIGGTVLTKRAWDRLSPEQQRALLATGPATYERLLTEVARSEGEAVEVMKERGLTVTTVELTDPSWLALVNGIADGYRREMIPRDIYDLALKARDEFRAARTGASDGAR
;
A
#
# COMPACT_ATOMS: atom_id res chain seq x y z
N MET A 1 9.12 2.39 14.85
CA MET A 1 10.37 3.08 14.41
C MET A 1 11.65 2.27 14.60
N ARG A 2 11.84 1.48 15.67
CA ARG A 2 13.07 0.68 15.86
C ARG A 2 13.30 -0.38 14.76
N ILE A 3 12.24 -1.03 14.30
CA ILE A 3 12.29 -2.08 13.25
C ILE A 3 12.89 -1.55 11.94
N ASN A 4 12.52 -0.34 11.52
CA ASN A 4 13.09 0.26 10.30
C ASN A 4 14.56 0.67 10.53
N ARG A 5 14.92 1.12 11.73
CA ARG A 5 16.33 1.44 12.08
C ARG A 5 17.23 0.21 12.10
N SER A 6 16.73 -0.95 12.52
CA SER A 6 17.53 -2.19 12.51
C SER A 6 17.94 -2.66 11.12
N VAL A 7 17.29 -2.13 10.08
CA VAL A 7 17.63 -2.39 8.67
C VAL A 7 18.23 -1.17 7.96
N GLY A 8 18.69 -0.17 8.73
CA GLY A 8 19.41 1.00 8.20
C GLY A 8 18.54 2.19 7.79
N LEU A 9 17.20 2.10 7.89
CA LEU A 9 16.30 3.21 7.55
C LEU A 9 16.16 4.20 8.72
N GLN A 10 16.02 5.49 8.44
CA GLN A 10 15.80 6.54 9.43
C GLN A 10 14.37 7.11 9.34
N PRO A 11 13.36 6.45 9.94
CA PRO A 11 11.98 6.89 9.81
C PRO A 11 11.74 8.20 10.57
N VAL A 12 11.13 9.16 9.88
CA VAL A 12 10.64 10.42 10.46
C VAL A 12 9.12 10.34 10.60
N GLY A 13 8.60 10.69 11.77
CA GLY A 13 7.17 10.75 12.03
C GLY A 13 6.63 12.07 11.53
N LEU A 14 5.87 12.05 10.43
CA LEU A 14 5.43 13.25 9.74
C LEU A 14 3.95 13.12 9.35
N ALA A 15 3.19 14.21 9.48
CA ALA A 15 1.84 14.26 8.92
C ALA A 15 1.92 14.38 7.39
N ALA A 16 0.92 13.83 6.68
CA ALA A 16 0.90 13.88 5.22
C ALA A 16 0.95 15.33 4.67
N THR A 17 0.38 16.28 5.41
CA THR A 17 0.39 17.72 5.07
C THR A 17 1.78 18.33 5.07
N ASP A 18 2.73 17.73 5.79
CA ASP A 18 4.05 18.30 6.02
C ASP A 18 5.12 17.66 5.11
N ILE A 19 4.74 16.65 4.31
CA ILE A 19 5.66 15.90 3.45
C ILE A 19 6.40 16.81 2.48
N MET A 20 5.69 17.73 1.80
CA MET A 20 6.34 18.64 0.85
C MET A 20 7.41 19.51 1.54
N MET A 21 7.09 20.04 2.72
CA MET A 21 8.05 20.79 3.52
C MET A 21 9.22 19.92 3.98
N GLY A 22 8.94 18.68 4.40
CA GLY A 22 9.96 17.71 4.79
C GLY A 22 10.94 17.40 3.66
N LEU A 23 10.44 17.24 2.42
CA LEU A 23 11.26 17.05 1.23
C LEU A 23 12.06 18.31 0.87
N GLN A 24 11.43 19.50 0.91
CA GLN A 24 12.09 20.76 0.59
C GLN A 24 13.24 21.12 1.54
N THR A 25 13.08 20.79 2.82
CA THR A 25 14.08 21.06 3.86
C THR A 25 15.16 19.97 3.95
N GLY A 26 14.97 18.84 3.25
CA GLY A 26 15.84 17.67 3.37
C GLY A 26 15.66 16.90 4.69
N MET A 27 14.57 17.13 5.44
CA MET A 27 14.22 16.35 6.63
C MET A 27 13.92 14.89 6.26
N ILE A 28 13.32 14.68 5.09
CA ILE A 28 13.15 13.38 4.44
C ILE A 28 13.63 13.49 3.00
N ASP A 29 14.15 12.40 2.47
CA ASP A 29 14.64 12.25 1.08
C ASP A 29 13.88 11.17 0.30
N ALA A 30 13.10 10.35 1.01
CA ALA A 30 12.28 9.28 0.45
C ALA A 30 10.97 9.14 1.23
N MET A 31 9.97 8.56 0.56
CA MET A 31 8.66 8.27 1.15
C MET A 31 8.00 7.07 0.48
N ALA A 32 7.18 6.35 1.26
CA ALA A 32 6.27 5.35 0.72
C ALA A 32 4.89 5.99 0.47
N THR A 33 4.44 5.95 -0.78
CA THR A 33 3.15 6.53 -1.20
C THR A 33 2.63 5.81 -2.46
N THR A 34 1.37 6.06 -2.82
CA THR A 34 0.82 5.66 -4.12
C THR A 34 1.27 6.61 -5.23
N PRO A 35 1.41 6.14 -6.48
CA PRO A 35 1.70 7.00 -7.64
C PRO A 35 0.68 8.13 -7.82
N LEU A 36 -0.60 7.85 -7.54
CA LEU A 36 -1.66 8.85 -7.60
C LEU A 36 -1.42 10.02 -6.64
N ALA A 37 -1.06 9.75 -5.39
CA ALA A 37 -0.77 10.80 -4.42
C ALA A 37 0.54 11.53 -4.76
N ALA A 38 1.58 10.80 -5.20
CA ALA A 38 2.84 11.40 -5.64
C ALA A 38 2.63 12.41 -6.78
N LEU A 39 1.79 12.06 -7.75
CA LEU A 39 1.41 12.96 -8.84
C LEU A 39 0.54 14.11 -8.34
N ALA A 40 -0.56 13.84 -7.62
CA ALA A 40 -1.50 14.88 -7.19
C ALA A 40 -0.84 15.97 -6.33
N PHE A 41 0.04 15.58 -5.40
CA PHE A 41 0.74 16.50 -4.51
C PHE A 41 2.10 16.95 -5.07
N GLN A 42 2.49 16.50 -6.26
CA GLN A 42 3.75 16.84 -6.92
C GLN A 42 5.01 16.42 -6.12
N TRP A 43 4.90 15.44 -5.22
CA TRP A 43 6.04 14.95 -4.42
C TRP A 43 7.15 14.36 -5.29
N PHE A 44 6.80 13.75 -6.43
CA PHE A 44 7.76 13.17 -7.38
C PHE A 44 8.80 14.17 -7.90
N ARG A 45 8.51 15.48 -7.84
CA ARG A 45 9.46 16.53 -8.27
C ARG A 45 10.67 16.66 -7.34
N LEU A 46 10.55 16.20 -6.09
CA LEU A 46 11.63 16.15 -5.11
C LEU A 46 12.11 14.72 -4.85
N THR A 47 11.35 13.72 -5.28
CA THR A 47 11.71 12.28 -5.23
C THR A 47 11.74 11.71 -6.65
N GLY A 48 12.79 12.04 -7.41
CA GLY A 48 12.91 11.72 -8.84
C GLY A 48 13.06 10.24 -9.20
N TYR A 49 13.03 9.34 -8.20
CA TYR A 49 13.17 7.90 -8.37
C TYR A 49 11.98 7.17 -7.73
N GLN A 50 11.40 6.22 -8.46
CA GLN A 50 10.36 5.31 -7.98
C GLN A 50 10.84 3.87 -8.09
N LEU A 51 10.54 3.06 -7.07
CA LEU A 51 10.79 1.62 -7.07
C LEU A 51 9.58 0.85 -7.63
N ASP A 52 9.82 -0.10 -8.53
CA ASP A 52 8.84 -1.02 -9.13
C ASP A 52 9.22 -2.48 -8.79
N PRO A 53 8.32 -3.33 -8.27
CA PRO A 53 6.85 -3.21 -8.19
C PRO A 53 6.30 -2.42 -6.98
N GLY A 54 7.13 -1.64 -6.31
CA GLY A 54 6.76 -0.98 -5.05
C GLY A 54 6.82 -1.94 -3.86
N VAL A 55 6.67 -1.39 -2.65
CA VAL A 55 6.91 -2.15 -1.41
C VAL A 55 5.66 -2.90 -0.92
N ALA A 56 4.49 -2.28 -1.01
CA ALA A 56 3.22 -2.85 -0.55
C ALA A 56 2.02 -2.03 -1.09
N PRO A 57 0.83 -2.64 -1.22
CA PRO A 57 -0.39 -1.88 -1.51
C PRO A 57 -0.78 -0.97 -0.33
N LEU A 58 -1.33 0.20 -0.63
CA LEU A 58 -1.96 1.04 0.39
C LEU A 58 -3.34 0.48 0.71
N ILE A 59 -3.55 0.06 1.96
CA ILE A 59 -4.83 -0.48 2.43
C ILE A 59 -5.56 0.58 3.25
N GLY A 60 -6.78 0.89 2.84
CA GLY A 60 -7.71 1.78 3.55
C GLY A 60 -9.01 1.08 3.93
N GLY A 61 -9.85 1.75 4.71
CA GLY A 61 -11.16 1.24 5.08
C GLY A 61 -12.14 2.37 5.40
N THR A 62 -13.41 2.17 5.04
CA THR A 62 -14.49 3.08 5.42
C THR A 62 -14.97 2.72 6.82
N VAL A 63 -14.89 3.67 7.74
CA VAL A 63 -15.32 3.49 9.13
C VAL A 63 -16.56 4.34 9.43
N LEU A 64 -17.55 3.74 10.09
CA LEU A 64 -18.71 4.43 10.61
C LEU A 64 -18.77 4.26 12.12
N THR A 65 -19.15 5.33 12.83
CA THR A 65 -19.41 5.20 14.27
C THR A 65 -20.62 4.30 14.49
N LYS A 66 -20.57 3.48 15.55
CA LYS A 66 -21.70 2.63 15.92
C LYS A 66 -22.99 3.44 16.12
N ARG A 67 -22.90 4.63 16.71
CA ARG A 67 -24.05 5.54 16.88
C ARG A 67 -24.67 5.95 15.55
N ALA A 68 -23.86 6.25 14.53
CA ALA A 68 -24.38 6.58 13.20
C ALA A 68 -25.01 5.35 12.54
N TRP A 69 -24.37 4.19 12.65
CA TRP A 69 -24.87 2.92 12.13
C TRP A 69 -26.22 2.52 12.74
N ASP A 70 -26.35 2.61 14.07
CA ASP A 70 -27.55 2.21 14.81
C ASP A 70 -28.75 3.16 14.55
N ARG A 71 -28.51 4.35 13.98
CA ARG A 71 -29.57 5.28 13.56
C ARG A 71 -30.17 4.95 12.18
N LEU A 72 -29.47 4.13 11.39
CA LEU A 72 -29.96 3.70 10.09
C LEU A 72 -31.08 2.69 10.28
N SER A 73 -32.10 2.74 9.41
CA SER A 73 -33.10 1.68 9.36
C SER A 73 -32.43 0.35 8.93
N PRO A 74 -33.03 -0.82 9.25
CA PRO A 74 -32.50 -2.10 8.80
C PRO A 74 -32.35 -2.19 7.27
N GLU A 75 -33.20 -1.49 6.52
CA GLU A 75 -33.11 -1.40 5.06
C GLU A 75 -31.91 -0.59 4.59
N GLN A 76 -31.65 0.57 5.22
CA GLN A 76 -30.48 1.39 4.94
C GLN A 76 -29.17 0.67 5.28
N GLN A 77 -29.13 -0.05 6.40
CA GLN A 77 -27.97 -0.87 6.78
C GLN A 77 -27.68 -1.93 5.72
N ARG A 78 -28.70 -2.68 5.26
CA ARG A 78 -28.54 -3.68 4.20
C ARG A 78 -28.08 -3.04 2.89
N ALA A 79 -28.66 -1.91 2.51
CA ALA A 79 -28.27 -1.19 1.30
C ALA A 79 -26.79 -0.77 1.36
N LEU A 80 -26.34 -0.20 2.48
CA LEU A 80 -24.94 0.21 2.65
C LEU A 80 -23.96 -0.97 2.56
N LEU A 81 -24.30 -2.11 3.17
CA LEU A 81 -23.45 -3.31 3.09
C LEU A 81 -23.42 -3.90 1.68
N ALA A 82 -24.54 -3.83 0.95
CA ALA A 82 -24.63 -4.34 -0.41
C ALA A 82 -23.83 -3.50 -1.42
N THR A 83 -23.63 -2.19 -1.19
CA THR A 83 -22.84 -1.35 -2.12
C THR A 83 -21.34 -1.59 -2.02
N GLY A 84 -20.85 -2.11 -0.88
CA GLY A 84 -19.42 -2.32 -0.62
C GLY A 84 -18.73 -3.17 -1.68
N PRO A 85 -19.15 -4.44 -1.91
CA PRO A 85 -18.48 -5.34 -2.85
C PRO A 85 -18.39 -4.80 -4.28
N ALA A 86 -19.51 -4.34 -4.84
CA ALA A 86 -19.53 -3.82 -6.21
C ALA A 86 -18.69 -2.55 -6.36
N THR A 87 -18.68 -1.69 -5.35
CA THR A 87 -17.82 -0.48 -5.34
C THR A 87 -16.35 -0.88 -5.27
N TYR A 88 -16.01 -1.85 -4.43
CA TYR A 88 -14.64 -2.33 -4.26
C TYR A 88 -14.09 -2.95 -5.54
N GLU A 89 -14.84 -3.85 -6.20
CA GLU A 89 -14.43 -4.48 -7.47
C GLU A 89 -14.16 -3.44 -8.56
N ARG A 90 -15.04 -2.43 -8.66
CA ARG A 90 -14.84 -1.32 -9.58
C ARG A 90 -13.57 -0.53 -9.27
N LEU A 91 -13.37 -0.18 -8.01
CA LEU A 91 -12.20 0.59 -7.57
C LEU A 91 -10.88 -0.16 -7.80
N LEU A 92 -10.84 -1.49 -7.63
CA LEU A 92 -9.62 -2.27 -7.89
C LEU A 92 -9.10 -2.07 -9.31
N THR A 93 -10.01 -2.03 -10.29
CA THR A 93 -9.63 -1.85 -11.70
C THR A 93 -9.31 -0.40 -12.00
N GLU A 94 -10.15 0.52 -11.54
CA GLU A 94 -9.99 1.95 -11.83
C GLU A 94 -8.73 2.54 -11.19
N VAL A 95 -8.44 2.19 -9.94
CA VAL A 95 -7.26 2.69 -9.22
C VAL A 95 -5.98 2.17 -9.87
N ALA A 96 -5.91 0.87 -10.19
CA ALA A 96 -4.73 0.30 -10.86
C ALA A 96 -4.45 0.98 -12.21
N ARG A 97 -5.49 1.22 -13.01
CA ARG A 97 -5.37 1.98 -14.27
C ARG A 97 -4.87 3.40 -14.02
N SER A 98 -5.47 4.12 -13.08
CA SER A 98 -5.11 5.52 -12.80
C SER A 98 -3.73 5.66 -12.15
N GLU A 99 -3.27 4.67 -11.38
CA GLU A 99 -1.89 4.62 -10.89
C GLU A 99 -0.90 4.41 -12.03
N GLY A 100 -1.18 3.50 -12.97
CA GLY A 100 -0.37 3.33 -14.18
C GLY A 100 -0.27 4.61 -15.01
N GLU A 101 -1.41 5.27 -15.27
CA GLU A 101 -1.45 6.56 -15.96
C GLU A 101 -0.64 7.64 -15.22
N ALA A 102 -0.73 7.67 -13.89
CA ALA A 102 0.03 8.62 -13.09
C ALA A 102 1.54 8.40 -13.21
N VAL A 103 2.01 7.15 -13.22
CA VAL A 103 3.42 6.83 -13.43
C VAL A 103 3.89 7.31 -14.80
N GLU A 104 3.13 7.07 -15.86
CA GLU A 104 3.50 7.54 -17.21
C GLU A 104 3.59 9.07 -17.28
N VAL A 105 2.63 9.80 -16.70
CA VAL A 105 2.67 11.27 -16.63
C VAL A 105 3.89 11.75 -15.83
N MET A 106 4.25 11.07 -14.74
CA MET A 106 5.43 11.44 -13.95
C MET A 106 6.73 11.14 -14.71
N LYS A 107 6.80 10.03 -15.48
CA LYS A 107 7.96 9.68 -16.32
C LYS A 107 8.21 10.74 -17.40
N GLU A 108 7.16 11.19 -18.09
CA GLU A 108 7.24 12.31 -19.05
C GLU A 108 7.81 13.59 -18.43
N ARG A 109 7.68 13.73 -17.10
CA ARG A 109 8.14 14.88 -16.31
C ARG A 109 9.44 14.60 -15.55
N GLY A 110 10.16 13.54 -15.90
CA GLY A 110 11.51 13.25 -15.41
C GLY A 110 11.58 12.25 -14.25
N LEU A 111 10.49 11.57 -13.87
CA LEU A 111 10.56 10.46 -12.92
C LEU A 111 11.33 9.28 -13.54
N THR A 112 12.31 8.77 -12.81
CA THR A 112 13.01 7.53 -13.14
C THR A 112 12.36 6.37 -12.40
N VAL A 113 11.88 5.36 -13.12
CA VAL A 113 11.37 4.12 -12.51
C VAL A 113 12.48 3.07 -12.52
N THR A 114 12.78 2.51 -11.35
CA THR A 114 13.76 1.45 -11.17
C THR A 114 13.04 0.17 -10.77
N THR A 115 13.12 -0.84 -11.62
CA THR A 115 12.57 -2.16 -11.34
C THR A 115 13.56 -2.98 -10.51
N VAL A 116 13.08 -3.61 -9.45
CA VAL A 116 13.83 -4.56 -8.63
C VAL A 116 13.24 -5.95 -8.80
N GLU A 117 14.12 -6.91 -9.07
CA GLU A 117 13.78 -8.32 -9.10
C GLU A 117 13.43 -8.79 -7.68
N LEU A 118 12.18 -9.22 -7.49
CA LEU A 118 11.71 -9.72 -6.18
C LEU A 118 12.42 -11.00 -5.72
N THR A 119 13.24 -11.60 -6.57
CA THR A 119 14.07 -12.77 -6.28
C THR A 119 15.46 -12.42 -5.75
N ASP A 120 15.82 -11.13 -5.71
CA ASP A 120 17.11 -10.69 -5.14
C ASP A 120 17.19 -11.07 -3.65
N PRO A 121 18.19 -11.88 -3.24
CA PRO A 121 18.33 -12.32 -1.85
C PRO A 121 18.51 -11.17 -0.85
N SER A 122 19.15 -10.07 -1.25
CA SER A 122 19.36 -8.90 -0.40
C SER A 122 18.06 -8.15 -0.13
N TRP A 123 17.21 -8.03 -1.16
CA TRP A 123 15.87 -7.45 -1.04
C TRP A 123 14.97 -8.31 -0.16
N LEU A 124 14.95 -9.63 -0.39
CA LEU A 124 14.18 -10.56 0.42
C LEU A 124 14.62 -10.56 1.89
N ALA A 125 15.93 -10.51 2.15
CA ALA A 125 16.45 -10.41 3.51
C ALA A 125 15.98 -9.12 4.22
N LEU A 126 16.01 -7.98 3.52
CA LEU A 126 15.52 -6.70 4.03
C LEU A 126 14.02 -6.77 4.38
N VAL A 127 13.19 -7.22 3.43
CA VAL A 127 11.72 -7.28 3.61
C VAL A 127 11.34 -8.26 4.71
N ASN A 128 11.96 -9.45 4.74
CA ASN A 128 11.68 -10.45 5.78
C ASN A 128 12.15 -9.98 7.16
N GLY A 129 13.30 -9.30 7.25
CA GLY A 129 13.78 -8.72 8.52
C GLY A 129 12.81 -7.69 9.10
N ILE A 130 12.25 -6.82 8.26
CA ILE A 130 11.21 -5.86 8.65
C ILE A 130 9.94 -6.59 9.09
N ALA A 131 9.46 -7.54 8.28
CA ALA A 131 8.23 -8.29 8.55
C ALA A 131 8.29 -9.06 9.87
N ASP A 132 9.42 -9.74 10.13
CA ASP A 132 9.67 -10.45 11.38
C ASP A 132 9.74 -9.51 12.58
N GLY A 133 10.34 -8.34 12.42
CA GLY A 133 10.33 -7.29 13.45
C GLY A 133 8.91 -6.89 13.82
N TYR A 134 8.05 -6.67 12.82
CA TYR A 134 6.64 -6.35 13.07
C TYR A 134 5.88 -7.47 13.76
N ARG A 135 6.06 -8.73 13.33
CA ARG A 135 5.44 -9.90 13.98
C ARG A 135 5.87 -10.07 15.44
N ARG A 136 7.11 -9.72 15.78
CA ARG A 136 7.63 -9.85 17.15
C ARG A 136 7.21 -8.71 18.08
N GLU A 137 7.22 -7.47 17.58
CA GLU A 137 7.15 -6.29 18.44
C GLU A 137 5.84 -5.50 18.36
N MET A 138 5.05 -5.67 17.29
CA MET A 138 3.92 -4.75 17.00
C MET A 138 2.61 -5.45 16.67
N ILE A 139 2.65 -6.55 15.91
CA ILE A 139 1.45 -7.24 15.43
C ILE A 139 1.24 -8.49 16.29
N PRO A 140 0.06 -8.69 16.90
CA PRO A 140 -0.28 -9.93 17.59
C PRO A 140 -0.06 -11.15 16.67
N ARG A 141 0.54 -12.21 17.22
CA ARG A 141 0.98 -13.37 16.41
C ARG A 141 -0.17 -14.05 15.69
N ASP A 142 -1.30 -14.21 16.36
CA ASP A 142 -2.53 -14.78 15.83
C ASP A 142 -3.06 -13.96 14.64
N ILE A 143 -3.05 -12.62 14.73
CA ILE A 143 -3.46 -11.74 13.63
C ILE A 143 -2.49 -11.82 12.45
N TYR A 144 -1.19 -11.85 12.72
CA TYR A 144 -0.18 -11.99 11.67
C TYR A 144 -0.32 -13.33 10.93
N ASP A 145 -0.47 -14.42 11.67
CA ASP A 145 -0.59 -15.77 11.12
C ASP A 145 -1.91 -15.92 10.35
N LEU A 146 -3.00 -15.30 10.82
CA LEU A 146 -4.27 -15.22 10.10
C LEU A 146 -4.11 -14.49 8.75
N ALA A 147 -3.40 -13.37 8.73
CA ALA A 147 -3.14 -12.62 7.49
C ALA A 147 -2.31 -13.43 6.48
N LEU A 148 -1.28 -14.16 6.95
CA LEU A 148 -0.50 -15.06 6.10
C LEU A 148 -1.36 -16.19 5.53
N LYS A 149 -2.17 -16.83 6.37
CA LYS A 149 -3.09 -17.88 5.94
C LYS A 149 -4.04 -17.39 4.85
N ALA A 150 -4.69 -16.24 5.05
CA ALA A 150 -5.60 -15.67 4.07
C ALA A 150 -4.90 -15.33 2.73
N ARG A 151 -3.67 -14.79 2.79
CA ARG A 151 -2.85 -14.55 1.59
C ARG A 151 -2.55 -15.85 0.84
N ASP A 152 -2.15 -16.89 1.55
CA ASP A 152 -1.73 -18.15 0.96
C ASP A 152 -2.92 -18.91 0.35
N GLU A 153 -4.07 -18.90 1.01
CA GLU A 153 -5.33 -19.43 0.48
C GLU A 153 -5.75 -18.67 -0.79
N PHE A 154 -5.69 -17.33 -0.78
CA PHE A 154 -5.99 -16.51 -1.95
C PHE A 154 -5.06 -16.82 -3.14
N ARG A 155 -3.75 -16.98 -2.87
CA ARG A 155 -2.75 -17.32 -3.89
C ARG A 155 -3.00 -18.70 -4.47
N ALA A 156 -3.22 -19.72 -3.63
CA ALA A 156 -3.47 -21.09 -4.06
C ALA A 156 -4.73 -21.19 -4.95
N ALA A 157 -5.80 -20.48 -4.58
CA ALA A 157 -7.03 -20.42 -5.37
C ALA A 157 -6.81 -19.82 -6.76
N ARG A 158 -5.86 -18.87 -6.92
CA ARG A 158 -5.53 -18.27 -8.22
C ARG A 158 -4.55 -19.09 -9.04
N THR A 159 -3.62 -19.80 -8.42
CA THR A 159 -2.70 -20.71 -9.15
C THR A 159 -3.48 -21.87 -9.77
N GLY A 160 -4.53 -22.37 -9.10
CA GLY A 160 -5.45 -23.37 -9.67
C GLY A 160 -6.37 -22.84 -10.78
N ALA A 161 -6.62 -21.53 -10.84
CA ALA A 161 -7.44 -20.92 -11.89
C ALA A 161 -6.67 -20.66 -13.20
N SER A 162 -5.33 -20.53 -13.15
CA SER A 162 -4.48 -20.35 -14.35
C SER A 162 -4.17 -21.64 -15.12
N ASP A 163 -4.42 -22.82 -14.54
CA ASP A 163 -4.22 -24.11 -15.21
C ASP A 163 -5.45 -24.57 -16.02
N GLY A 164 -6.59 -23.86 -15.93
CA GLY A 164 -7.81 -24.16 -16.69
C GLY A 164 -8.04 -23.30 -17.94
N ALA A 165 -7.11 -22.40 -18.27
CA ALA A 165 -7.22 -21.46 -19.38
C ALA A 165 -5.94 -21.40 -20.23
N ARG A 166 -5.41 -22.57 -20.60
CA ARG A 166 -4.45 -22.73 -21.70
C ARG A 166 -5.01 -23.68 -22.74
#